data_AF-A0A1B1VYD7-F1
#
_entry.id   AF-A0A1B1VYD7-F1
#
_cell.length_a   1.000
_cell.length_b   1.000
_cell.length_c   1.000
_cell.angle_alpha   90.00
_cell.angle_beta   90.00
_cell.angle_gamma   90.00
#
_symmetry.space_group_name_H-M   'P 1'
#
loop_
_entity.id
_entity.type
_entity.pdbx_description
1 polymer ?
#
loop_
_entity_poly.entity_id
_entity_poly.type
_entity_poly.pdbx_seq_one_letter_code
_entity_poly.pdbx_strand_id
1 'polypeptide(L)'
;LRGINPENGFFGVAPGTASSTNPNAMKTIFKNTIFTNVAYTSDGGVFWEGMEAETDPNVKIIDWHGKPWDKSKGTTAAHGNSRFCTPAKQCPIISEHWESPEGVPIFAILFGGRRPEGVPLVYEARNWKHGVYVGASMRSETTAAAE
;
A
#
# COMPACT_ATOMS: atom_id res chain seq x y z
N LEU A 1 -6.09 -18.13 19.41
CA LEU A 1 -6.68 -17.43 18.26
C LEU A 1 -5.92 -17.86 17.01
N ARG A 2 -6.62 -18.22 15.93
CA ARG A 2 -6.00 -18.49 14.62
C ARG A 2 -6.56 -17.53 13.57
N GLY A 3 -5.72 -17.14 12.62
CA GLY A 3 -6.10 -16.26 11.52
C GLY A 3 -5.76 -16.88 10.17
N ILE A 4 -6.62 -16.62 9.18
CA ILE A 4 -6.38 -16.89 7.76
C ILE A 4 -6.50 -15.58 6.98
N ASN A 5 -5.85 -15.50 5.82
CA ASN A 5 -6.16 -14.47 4.84
C ASN A 5 -7.14 -15.06 3.81
N PRO A 6 -8.39 -14.57 3.71
CA PRO A 6 -9.34 -15.07 2.71
C PRO A 6 -9.07 -14.55 1.29
N GLU A 7 -8.14 -13.60 1.11
CA GLU A 7 -7.79 -13.02 -0.19
C GLU A 7 -6.69 -13.82 -0.91
N ASN A 8 -6.65 -13.72 -2.25
CA ASN A 8 -5.65 -14.36 -3.11
C ASN A 8 -4.69 -13.36 -3.80
N GLY A 9 -4.71 -12.11 -3.35
CA GLY A 9 -3.99 -11.02 -3.98
C GLY A 9 -3.81 -9.83 -3.06
N PHE A 10 -3.12 -8.82 -3.57
CA PHE A 10 -3.00 -7.53 -2.94
C PHE A 10 -3.63 -6.47 -3.82
N PHE A 11 -4.55 -5.70 -3.23
CA PHE A 11 -5.11 -4.49 -3.84
C PHE A 11 -4.51 -3.26 -3.18
N GLY A 12 -3.21 -3.03 -3.42
CA GLY A 12 -2.41 -2.02 -2.71
C GLY A 12 -2.49 -0.63 -3.34
N VAL A 13 -2.39 0.40 -2.50
CA VAL A 13 -2.23 1.81 -2.94
C VAL A 13 -0.88 1.95 -3.63
N ALA A 14 -0.88 2.47 -4.86
CA ALA A 14 0.35 2.66 -5.62
C ALA A 14 1.17 3.87 -5.11
N PRO A 15 0.61 5.09 -5.00
CA PRO A 15 1.37 6.28 -4.57
C PRO A 15 2.12 6.07 -3.25
N GLY A 16 3.38 6.48 -3.22
CA GLY A 16 4.31 6.27 -2.10
C GLY A 16 4.98 4.89 -2.07
N THR A 17 4.58 3.94 -2.93
CA THR A 17 5.29 2.66 -3.09
C THR A 17 6.53 2.86 -3.95
N ALA A 18 7.69 2.55 -3.40
CA ALA A 18 8.98 2.67 -4.06
C ALA A 18 9.92 1.57 -3.54
N SER A 19 11.05 1.36 -4.18
CA SER A 19 12.10 0.44 -3.72
C SER A 19 12.65 0.83 -2.34
N SER A 20 12.55 2.11 -1.96
CA SER A 20 12.95 2.62 -0.63
C SER A 20 11.90 2.38 0.46
N THR A 21 10.61 2.34 0.12
CA THR A 21 9.50 2.23 1.08
C THR A 21 8.94 0.82 1.16
N ASN A 22 8.85 0.11 0.03
CA ASN A 22 8.35 -1.25 -0.06
C ASN A 22 8.98 -2.02 -1.25
N PRO A 23 10.24 -2.45 -1.13
CA PRO A 23 10.94 -3.18 -2.20
C PRO A 23 10.28 -4.54 -2.54
N ASN A 24 9.56 -5.14 -1.59
CA ASN A 24 8.86 -6.40 -1.84
C ASN A 24 7.65 -6.18 -2.75
N ALA A 25 6.87 -5.11 -2.55
CA ALA A 25 5.79 -4.74 -3.46
C ALA A 25 6.34 -4.47 -4.87
N MET A 26 7.44 -3.71 -5.00
CA MET A 26 8.06 -3.45 -6.31
C MET A 26 8.44 -4.75 -7.03
N LYS A 27 9.02 -5.72 -6.33
CA LYS A 27 9.32 -7.06 -6.91
C LYS A 27 8.07 -7.90 -7.24
N THR A 28 6.93 -7.59 -6.62
CA THR A 28 5.67 -8.32 -6.79
C THR A 28 4.88 -7.84 -8.01
N ILE A 29 4.86 -6.53 -8.25
CA ILE A 29 3.88 -5.88 -9.14
C ILE A 29 4.29 -5.81 -10.62
N PHE A 30 5.57 -6.01 -10.98
CA PHE A 30 6.02 -5.92 -12.38
C PHE A 30 5.86 -7.24 -13.19
N LYS A 31 4.86 -8.04 -12.83
CA LYS A 31 4.36 -9.17 -13.64
C LYS A 31 2.91 -9.50 -13.25
N ASN A 32 2.10 -9.95 -14.20
CA ASN A 32 0.70 -10.41 -13.98
C ASN A 32 -0.14 -9.48 -13.09
N THR A 33 0.03 -8.16 -13.21
CA THR A 33 -0.58 -7.17 -12.32
C THR A 33 -1.41 -6.20 -13.15
N ILE A 34 -2.58 -5.85 -12.63
CA ILE A 34 -3.42 -4.81 -13.20
C ILE A 34 -3.20 -3.53 -12.39
N PHE A 35 -2.94 -2.42 -13.08
CA PHE A 35 -2.84 -1.10 -12.47
C PHE A 35 -4.06 -0.27 -12.84
N THR A 36 -4.58 0.50 -11.89
CA THR A 36 -5.77 1.35 -12.06
C THR A 36 -5.45 2.78 -11.64
N ASN A 37 -5.69 3.73 -12.54
CA ASN A 37 -5.49 5.18 -12.34
C ASN A 37 -4.06 5.61 -11.97
N VAL A 38 -3.05 4.83 -12.37
CA VAL A 38 -1.64 5.25 -12.35
C VAL A 38 -1.28 5.97 -13.64
N ALA A 39 -0.14 6.66 -13.67
CA ALA A 39 0.40 7.24 -14.89
C ALA A 39 1.10 6.17 -15.75
N TYR A 40 1.21 6.44 -17.06
CA TYR A 40 1.91 5.60 -18.03
C TYR A 40 3.17 6.31 -18.52
N THR A 41 4.27 5.56 -18.67
CA THR A 41 5.55 6.09 -19.17
C THR A 41 5.78 5.70 -20.63
N SER A 42 6.49 6.54 -21.39
CA SER A 42 6.69 6.35 -22.84
C SER A 42 7.42 5.07 -23.25
N ASP A 43 8.11 4.42 -22.32
CA ASP A 43 8.80 3.14 -22.47
C ASP A 43 7.93 1.92 -22.13
N GLY A 44 6.63 2.11 -21.85
CA GLY A 44 5.70 1.03 -21.57
C GLY A 44 5.51 0.70 -20.08
N GLY A 45 6.10 1.51 -19.19
CA GLY A 45 6.00 1.35 -17.75
C GLY A 45 4.84 2.12 -17.11
N VAL A 46 4.92 2.24 -15.79
CA VAL A 46 3.96 2.94 -14.94
C VAL A 46 4.69 3.95 -14.06
N PHE A 47 3.98 4.98 -13.63
CA PHE A 47 4.50 6.01 -12.73
C PHE A 47 3.45 6.44 -11.71
N TRP A 48 3.91 6.83 -10.53
CA TRP A 48 3.15 7.52 -9.50
C TRP A 48 4.11 8.31 -8.60
N GLU A 49 3.54 9.20 -7.79
CA GLU A 49 4.29 10.02 -6.82
C GLU A 49 5.08 9.12 -5.85
N GLY A 50 6.40 9.34 -5.77
CA GLY A 50 7.33 8.54 -4.97
C GLY A 50 8.31 7.69 -5.80
N MET A 51 8.08 7.50 -7.10
CA MET A 51 8.96 6.74 -8.00
C MET A 51 10.05 7.58 -8.68
N GLU A 52 10.22 8.85 -8.28
CA GLU A 52 11.07 9.80 -9.00
C GLU A 52 12.54 9.38 -9.12
N ALA A 53 13.05 8.63 -8.13
CA ALA A 53 14.42 8.13 -8.14
C ALA A 53 14.60 6.87 -9.01
N GLU A 54 13.50 6.20 -9.38
CA GLU A 54 13.48 4.93 -10.14
C GLU A 54 13.09 5.14 -11.59
N THR A 55 12.66 6.35 -11.95
CA THR A 55 12.16 6.69 -13.28
C THR A 55 13.24 7.44 -14.05
N ASP A 56 13.55 7.01 -15.27
CA ASP A 56 14.48 7.72 -16.16
C ASP A 56 13.94 9.16 -16.40
N PRO A 57 14.73 10.22 -16.15
CA PRO A 57 14.27 11.59 -16.36
C PRO A 57 13.91 11.91 -17.81
N ASN A 58 14.31 11.08 -18.78
CA ASN A 58 14.03 11.27 -20.20
C ASN A 58 12.70 10.63 -20.66
N VAL A 59 12.07 9.78 -19.85
CA VAL A 59 10.77 9.20 -20.24
C VAL A 59 9.66 10.23 -20.09
N LYS A 60 8.75 10.25 -21.07
CA LYS A 60 7.56 11.09 -21.02
C LYS A 60 6.48 10.38 -20.22
N ILE A 61 5.75 11.15 -19.41
CA ILE A 61 4.69 10.63 -18.55
C ILE A 61 3.34 11.10 -19.10
N ILE A 62 2.36 10.21 -19.12
CA ILE A 62 0.95 10.51 -19.35
C ILE A 62 0.22 10.25 -18.03
N ASP A 63 -0.45 11.26 -17.48
CA ASP A 63 -1.19 11.15 -16.23
C ASP A 63 -2.39 10.21 -16.34
N TRP A 64 -3.00 9.91 -15.20
CA TRP A 64 -4.19 9.06 -15.09
C TRP A 64 -5.46 9.63 -15.76
N HIS A 65 -5.43 10.91 -16.19
CA HIS A 65 -6.46 11.51 -17.03
C HIS A 65 -6.16 11.39 -18.53
N GLY A 66 -5.05 10.74 -18.91
CA GLY A 66 -4.63 10.58 -20.30
C GLY A 66 -3.95 11.82 -20.88
N LYS A 67 -3.44 12.74 -20.06
CA LYS A 67 -2.80 13.98 -20.51
C LYS A 67 -1.28 13.92 -20.30
N PRO A 68 -0.46 14.53 -21.18
CA PRO A 68 0.97 14.65 -20.93
C PRO A 68 1.22 15.33 -19.58
N TRP A 69 2.17 14.82 -18.80
CA TRP A 69 2.46 15.29 -17.45
C TRP A 69 3.96 15.45 -17.22
N ASP A 70 4.29 16.43 -16.40
CA ASP A 70 5.62 16.66 -15.85
C ASP A 70 5.49 17.30 -14.47
N LYS A 71 6.56 17.23 -13.67
CA LYS A 71 6.59 17.71 -12.28
C LYS A 71 6.30 19.20 -12.13
N SER A 72 6.50 20.01 -13.17
CA SER A 72 6.27 21.46 -13.09
C SER A 72 4.79 21.84 -13.08
N LYS A 73 3.89 20.92 -13.46
CA LYS A 73 2.45 21.19 -13.55
C LYS A 73 1.74 21.35 -12.20
N GLY A 74 2.36 20.95 -11.10
CA GLY A 74 1.77 21.04 -9.76
C GLY A 74 0.55 20.13 -9.52
N THR A 75 0.18 19.30 -10.49
CA THR A 75 -0.84 18.24 -10.37
C THR A 75 -0.17 16.90 -10.13
N THR A 76 -0.91 15.90 -9.63
CA THR A 76 -0.41 14.52 -9.55
C THR A 76 -0.52 13.81 -10.89
N ALA A 77 0.45 12.95 -11.19
CA ALA A 77 0.45 12.05 -12.33
C ALA A 77 -0.50 10.86 -12.10
N ALA A 78 -0.60 10.36 -10.86
CA ALA A 78 -1.53 9.29 -10.49
C ALA A 78 -2.64 9.80 -9.58
N HIS A 79 -3.77 9.08 -9.53
CA HIS A 79 -4.81 9.37 -8.53
C HIS A 79 -4.30 9.06 -7.13
N GLY A 80 -4.67 9.86 -6.12
CA GLY A 80 -4.19 9.70 -4.73
C GLY A 80 -4.56 8.36 -4.07
N ASN A 81 -5.52 7.63 -4.65
CA ASN A 81 -5.90 6.26 -4.29
C ASN A 81 -5.83 5.30 -5.49
N SER A 82 -4.95 5.56 -6.45
CA SER A 82 -4.63 4.60 -7.52
C SER A 82 -4.05 3.31 -6.95
N ARG A 83 -4.24 2.20 -7.67
CA ARG A 83 -4.06 0.85 -7.12
C ARG A 83 -3.27 -0.04 -8.06
N PHE A 84 -2.54 -0.98 -7.49
CA PHE A 84 -2.13 -2.21 -8.14
C PHE A 84 -2.95 -3.38 -7.61
N CYS A 85 -3.33 -4.31 -8.49
CA CYS A 85 -4.00 -5.56 -8.18
C CYS A 85 -3.11 -6.70 -8.66
N THR A 86 -2.45 -7.40 -7.72
CA THR A 86 -1.41 -8.38 -8.02
C THR A 86 -1.62 -9.70 -7.26
N PRO A 87 -1.30 -10.88 -7.83
CA PRO A 87 -1.45 -12.16 -7.13
C PRO A 87 -0.49 -12.29 -5.93
N ALA A 88 -1.00 -12.77 -4.80
CA ALA A 88 -0.25 -12.81 -3.54
C ALA A 88 1.00 -13.70 -3.62
N LYS A 89 0.88 -14.83 -4.33
CA LYS A 89 1.96 -15.80 -4.57
C LYS A 89 3.21 -15.23 -5.26
N GLN A 90 3.12 -14.04 -5.85
CA GLN A 90 4.28 -13.40 -6.49
C GLN A 90 5.17 -12.65 -5.49
N CYS A 91 4.70 -12.43 -4.26
CA CYS A 91 5.45 -11.71 -3.27
C CYS A 91 6.66 -12.53 -2.83
N PRO A 92 7.88 -11.96 -2.90
CA PRO A 92 9.11 -12.70 -2.61
C PRO A 92 9.24 -13.15 -1.14
N ILE A 93 8.38 -12.63 -0.27
CA ILE A 93 8.34 -12.92 1.16
C ILE A 93 6.98 -13.44 1.60
N ILE A 94 6.17 -13.99 0.68
CA ILE A 94 4.91 -14.64 1.06
C ILE A 94 5.20 -15.76 2.07
N SER A 95 4.45 -15.80 3.17
CA SER A 95 4.65 -16.84 4.21
C SER A 95 4.37 -18.22 3.62
N GLU A 96 5.15 -19.24 3.97
CA GLU A 96 4.87 -20.63 3.59
C GLU A 96 3.52 -21.15 4.11
N HIS A 97 2.96 -20.51 5.14
CA HIS A 97 1.67 -20.87 5.74
C HIS A 97 0.50 -20.01 5.28
N TRP A 98 0.69 -19.14 4.28
CA TRP A 98 -0.34 -18.18 3.86
C TRP A 98 -1.63 -18.84 3.34
N GLU A 99 -1.51 -20.04 2.75
CA GLU A 99 -2.60 -20.90 2.28
C GLU A 99 -2.90 -22.09 3.24
N SER A 100 -2.31 -22.09 4.44
CA SER A 100 -2.56 -23.17 5.40
C SER A 100 -4.04 -23.21 5.79
N PRO A 101 -4.74 -24.34 5.59
CA PRO A 101 -6.16 -24.45 5.98
C PRO A 101 -6.36 -24.26 7.48
N GLU A 102 -5.32 -24.56 8.27
CA GLU A 102 -5.40 -24.51 9.73
C GLU A 102 -5.13 -23.11 10.27
N GLY A 103 -4.80 -22.16 9.38
CA GLY A 103 -4.38 -20.81 9.73
C GLY A 103 -3.12 -20.74 10.59
N VAL A 104 -2.74 -19.50 10.92
CA VAL A 104 -1.57 -19.21 11.75
C VAL A 104 -1.99 -18.78 13.16
N PRO A 105 -1.23 -19.15 14.21
CA PRO A 105 -1.50 -18.67 15.56
C PRO A 105 -1.27 -17.16 15.67
N ILE A 106 -2.22 -16.45 16.28
CA ILE A 106 -2.14 -15.01 16.52
C ILE A 106 -1.76 -14.76 17.98
N PHE A 107 -0.61 -14.12 18.20
CA PHE A 107 -0.07 -13.80 19.53
C PHE A 107 -0.23 -12.33 19.92
N ALA A 108 -0.39 -11.43 18.96
CA ALA A 108 -0.58 -10.00 19.19
C ALA A 108 -1.61 -9.43 18.22
N ILE A 109 -2.39 -8.45 18.67
CA ILE A 109 -3.30 -7.64 17.86
C ILE A 109 -2.82 -6.20 18.00
N LEU A 110 -2.46 -5.58 16.88
CA LEU A 110 -1.94 -4.21 16.82
C LEU A 110 -3.04 -3.27 16.33
N PHE A 111 -3.28 -2.19 17.07
CA PHE A 111 -4.15 -1.10 16.67
C PHE A 111 -3.31 0.14 16.37
N GLY A 112 -3.67 0.89 15.34
CA GLY A 112 -2.92 2.09 14.94
C GLY A 112 -3.61 2.90 13.85
N GLY A 113 -3.27 4.17 13.75
CA GLY A 113 -3.82 5.12 12.79
C GLY A 113 -2.95 6.37 12.70
N ARG A 114 -3.27 7.28 11.77
CA ARG A 114 -2.51 8.53 11.59
C ARG A 114 -2.85 9.52 12.69
N ARG A 115 -1.89 9.83 13.57
CA ARG A 115 -2.02 10.72 14.72
C ARG A 115 -0.80 11.67 14.77
N PRO A 116 -0.95 12.95 14.41
CA PRO A 116 0.20 13.86 14.31
C PRO A 116 0.74 14.30 15.68
N GLU A 117 -0.09 14.22 16.73
CA GLU A 117 0.27 14.68 18.07
C GLU A 117 -0.37 13.80 19.16
N GLY A 118 0.30 13.75 20.33
CA GLY A 118 -0.24 13.30 21.60
C GLY A 118 -0.25 11.79 21.84
N VAL A 119 -0.27 10.96 20.79
CA VAL A 119 -0.20 9.49 20.92
C VAL A 119 1.26 9.04 20.77
N PRO A 120 1.83 8.27 21.71
CA PRO A 120 3.19 7.77 21.60
C PRO A 120 3.34 6.75 20.47
N LEU A 121 4.58 6.46 20.07
CA LEU A 121 4.88 5.50 19.01
C LEU A 121 4.25 4.12 19.25
N VAL A 122 4.33 3.61 20.49
CA VAL A 122 3.75 2.33 20.89
C VAL A 122 3.42 2.34 22.38
N TYR A 123 2.32 1.68 22.76
CA TYR A 123 2.00 1.32 24.13
C TYR A 123 1.19 0.02 24.17
N GLU A 124 1.26 -0.71 25.28
CA GLU A 124 0.57 -1.98 25.46
C GLU A 124 -0.70 -1.81 26.31
N ALA A 125 -1.75 -2.54 25.98
CA ALA A 125 -2.97 -2.54 26.78
C ALA A 125 -2.76 -3.32 28.09
N ARG A 126 -3.21 -2.74 29.21
CA ARG A 126 -3.08 -3.32 30.56
C ARG A 126 -3.79 -4.67 30.75
N ASN A 127 -4.81 -4.95 29.94
CA ASN A 127 -5.57 -6.21 29.93
C ASN A 127 -6.49 -6.25 28.70
N TRP A 128 -7.20 -7.37 28.52
CA TRP A 128 -8.11 -7.60 27.39
C TRP A 128 -9.22 -6.54 27.26
N LYS A 129 -9.92 -6.21 28.35
CA LYS A 129 -11.00 -5.21 28.32
C LYS A 129 -10.48 -3.83 27.91
N HIS A 130 -9.30 -3.47 28.41
CA HIS A 130 -8.62 -2.25 27.99
C HIS A 130 -8.20 -2.29 26.51
N GLY A 131 -7.75 -3.45 26.01
CA GLY A 131 -7.42 -3.63 24.60
C GLY A 131 -8.63 -3.43 23.67
N VAL A 132 -9.80 -3.96 24.06
CA VAL A 132 -11.06 -3.70 23.33
C VAL A 132 -11.41 -2.21 23.34
N TYR A 133 -11.25 -1.54 24.49
CA TYR A 133 -11.47 -0.10 24.58
C TYR A 133 -10.49 0.71 23.70
N VAL A 134 -9.21 0.33 23.67
CA VAL A 134 -8.20 0.96 22.80
C VAL A 134 -8.61 0.83 21.33
N GLY A 135 -9.02 -0.37 20.89
CA GLY A 135 -9.52 -0.59 19.53
C GLY A 135 -10.77 0.23 19.21
N ALA A 136 -11.74 0.27 20.12
CA ALA A 136 -12.96 1.06 19.96
C ALA A 136 -12.73 2.57 19.95
N SER A 137 -11.61 3.04 20.51
CA SER A 137 -11.26 4.46 20.60
C SER A 137 -10.32 4.93 19.51
N MET A 138 -10.02 4.09 18.51
CA MET A 138 -9.14 4.44 17.40
C MET A 138 -9.64 5.66 16.65
N ARG A 139 -8.68 6.53 16.29
CA ARG A 139 -8.88 7.68 15.40
C ARG A 139 -7.74 7.71 14.40
N SER A 140 -8.01 8.20 13.20
CA SER A 140 -7.01 8.40 12.16
C SER A 140 -7.40 9.62 11.34
N GLU A 141 -6.41 10.35 10.84
CA GLU A 141 -6.64 11.34 9.78
C GLU A 141 -7.28 10.66 8.55
N THR A 142 -8.12 11.43 7.84
CA THR A 142 -8.76 11.01 6.59
C THR A 142 -7.71 10.67 5.55
N THR A 143 -8.01 9.69 4.70
CA THR A 143 -7.16 9.30 3.57
C THR A 143 -7.96 9.38 2.28
N ALA A 144 -7.30 9.38 1.13
CA ALA A 144 -7.97 9.39 -0.18
C ALA A 144 -8.77 8.10 -0.51
N ALA A 145 -8.91 7.17 0.43
CA ALA A 145 -9.59 5.91 0.22
C ALA A 145 -11.12 6.02 0.14
N ALA A 146 -11.71 7.09 0.70
CA ALA A 146 -13.15 7.36 0.73
C ALA A 146 -13.43 8.87 0.78
N GLU A 147 -14.68 9.26 0.50
CA GLU A 147 -15.20 10.65 0.51
C GLU A 147 -15.51 11.23 1.89
#